data_AF-A0A355E624-F1
#
_entry.id   AF-A0A355E624-F1
#
_cell.length_a   1.000
_cell.length_b   1.000
_cell.length_c   1.000
_cell.angle_alpha   90.00
_cell.angle_beta   90.00
_cell.angle_gamma   90.00
#
_symmetry.space_group_name_H-M   'P 1'
#
loop_
_entity.id
_entity.type
_entity.pdbx_description
1 polymer ?
#
loop_
_entity_poly.entity_id
_entity_poly.type
_entity_poly.pdbx_seq_one_letter_code
_entity_poly.pdbx_strand_id
1 'polypeptide(L)'
;MTTTDAKIRVRHLTRVEGHGSIVVDVTKGKVEKCEWRVPEAPRFFEAMVRGRHYSEVARITSRICGICSIGHTLASLQATEAALDIRISPQTDLLRRLLKHAENFDSHVLHV
;
A
#
# COMPACT_ATOMS: atom_id res chain seq x y z
N MET A 1 -16.52 29.10 23.35
CA MET A 1 -15.96 27.90 22.66
C MET A 1 -15.20 27.11 23.71
N THR A 2 -15.61 25.89 24.00
CA THR A 2 -14.95 25.03 24.99
C THR A 2 -13.54 24.68 24.52
N THR A 3 -12.53 25.24 25.18
CA THR A 3 -11.11 24.96 24.95
C THR A 3 -10.76 23.66 25.66
N THR A 4 -11.15 22.54 25.08
CA THR A 4 -10.92 21.22 25.70
C THR A 4 -9.51 20.72 25.38
N ASP A 5 -8.83 20.24 26.40
CA ASP A 5 -7.58 19.48 26.28
C ASP A 5 -7.91 17.99 26.18
N ALA A 6 -7.22 17.26 25.30
CA ALA A 6 -7.46 15.83 25.12
C ALA A 6 -6.18 15.08 24.74
N LYS A 7 -6.07 13.83 25.19
CA LYS A 7 -5.04 12.88 24.76
C LYS A 7 -5.74 11.64 24.22
N ILE A 8 -5.72 11.47 22.90
CA ILE A 8 -6.32 10.32 22.21
C ILE A 8 -5.20 9.34 21.85
N ARG A 9 -5.42 8.06 22.16
CA ARG A 9 -4.46 6.97 21.92
C ARG A 9 -5.22 5.77 21.37
N VAL A 10 -5.22 5.60 20.05
CA VAL A 10 -5.77 4.42 19.39
C VAL A 10 -4.63 3.44 19.20
N ARG A 11 -4.52 2.43 20.07
CA ARG A 11 -3.40 1.46 20.03
C ARG A 11 -3.49 0.48 18.86
N HIS A 12 -4.72 0.15 18.45
CA HIS A 12 -5.00 -0.75 17.33
C HIS A 12 -6.06 -0.11 16.45
N LEU A 13 -5.63 0.35 15.27
CA LEU A 13 -6.53 0.90 14.27
C LEU A 13 -7.22 -0.23 13.52
N THR A 14 -8.54 -0.28 13.57
CA THR A 14 -9.35 -1.30 12.90
C THR A 14 -9.89 -0.80 11.55
N ARG A 15 -10.37 -1.73 10.72
CA ARG A 15 -10.90 -1.47 9.36
C ARG A 15 -9.90 -0.75 8.44
N VAL A 16 -8.63 -1.08 8.59
CA VAL A 16 -7.55 -0.70 7.67
C VAL A 16 -6.71 -1.94 7.35
N GLU A 17 -5.95 -1.88 6.27
CA GLU A 17 -4.91 -2.86 6.00
C GLU A 17 -3.67 -2.59 6.87
N GLY A 18 -2.96 -3.65 7.24
CA GLY A 18 -1.76 -3.57 8.07
C GLY A 18 -2.02 -3.21 9.53
N HIS A 19 -0.95 -2.94 10.25
CA HIS A 19 -1.00 -2.59 11.66
C HIS A 19 -0.61 -1.13 11.89
N GLY A 20 -1.49 -0.39 12.58
CA GLY A 20 -1.30 1.03 12.86
C GLY A 20 -1.82 1.44 14.23
N SER A 21 -1.25 2.51 14.77
CA SER A 21 -1.74 3.21 15.96
C SER A 21 -1.73 4.72 15.74
N ILE A 22 -2.67 5.43 16.37
CA ILE A 22 -2.82 6.88 16.26
C ILE A 22 -2.65 7.52 17.65
N VAL A 23 -1.83 8.57 17.70
CA VAL A 23 -1.56 9.37 18.89
C VAL A 23 -1.89 10.83 18.60
N VAL A 24 -2.90 11.38 19.28
CA VAL A 24 -3.28 12.79 19.14
C VAL A 24 -3.23 13.49 20.50
N ASP A 25 -2.57 14.65 20.55
CA ASP A 25 -2.64 15.57 21.70
C ASP A 25 -3.31 16.87 21.27
N VAL A 26 -4.29 17.30 22.06
CA VAL A 26 -5.07 18.52 21.85
C VAL A 26 -4.89 19.41 23.07
N THR A 27 -4.59 20.69 22.84
CA THR A 27 -4.48 21.72 23.88
C THR A 27 -5.27 22.95 23.46
N LYS A 28 -6.14 23.45 24.34
CA LYS A 28 -7.04 24.58 24.09
C LYS A 28 -7.85 24.42 22.78
N GLY A 29 -8.29 23.20 22.49
CA GLY A 29 -9.01 22.87 21.26
C GLY A 29 -8.16 22.83 19.97
N LYS A 30 -6.84 22.95 20.05
CA LYS A 30 -5.92 22.82 18.91
C LYS A 30 -5.14 21.51 18.98
N VAL A 31 -4.99 20.84 17.84
CA VAL A 31 -4.15 19.63 17.75
C VAL A 31 -2.69 20.06 17.74
N GLU A 32 -1.97 19.72 18.81
CA GLU A 32 -0.53 20.00 18.96
C GLU A 32 0.32 18.82 18.46
N LYS A 33 -0.26 17.60 18.47
CA LYS A 33 0.40 16.38 18.02
C LYS A 33 -0.57 15.47 17.30
N CYS A 34 -0.15 14.92 16.17
CA CYS A 34 -0.84 13.84 15.47
C CYS A 34 0.20 12.91 14.86
N GLU A 35 0.36 11.71 15.41
CA GLU A 35 1.27 10.69 14.91
C GLU A 35 0.50 9.45 14.46
N TRP A 36 0.82 8.97 13.27
CA TRP A 36 0.58 7.60 12.84
C TRP A 36 1.83 6.78 13.14
N ARG A 37 1.68 5.65 13.83
CA ARG A 37 2.79 4.72 14.09
C ARG A 37 2.47 3.38 13.48
N VAL A 38 3.41 2.82 12.72
CA VAL A 38 3.34 1.47 12.14
C VAL A 38 4.15 0.53 13.03
N PRO A 39 3.54 -0.23 13.95
CA PRO A 39 4.25 -1.20 14.78
C PRO A 39 4.59 -2.51 14.05
N GLU A 40 4.17 -2.68 12.78
CA GLU A 40 4.40 -3.91 12.03
C GLU A 40 5.90 -4.19 11.83
N ALA A 41 6.30 -5.44 12.04
CA ALA A 41 7.67 -5.85 11.76
C ALA A 41 7.95 -5.75 10.25
N PRO A 42 9.12 -5.23 9.84
CA PRO A 42 9.48 -5.18 8.44
C PRO A 42 9.48 -6.59 7.84
N ARG A 43 8.76 -6.76 6.71
CA ARG A 43 8.67 -8.04 5.98
C ARG A 43 9.79 -8.24 4.96
N PHE A 44 10.63 -7.22 4.74
CA PHE A 44 11.86 -7.27 3.94
C PHE A 44 11.71 -7.76 2.48
N PHE A 45 10.63 -7.39 1.79
CA PHE A 45 10.42 -7.73 0.37
C PHE A 45 11.58 -7.31 -0.53
N GLU A 46 12.16 -6.13 -0.28
CA GLU A 46 13.30 -5.60 -1.04
C GLU A 46 14.54 -6.49 -0.93
N ALA A 47 14.84 -6.98 0.28
CA ALA A 47 15.92 -7.91 0.50
C ALA A 47 15.61 -9.27 -0.15
N MET A 48 14.35 -9.72 -0.06
CA MET A 48 13.89 -11.00 -0.59
C MET A 48 14.07 -11.13 -2.11
N VAL A 49 13.94 -10.03 -2.86
CA VAL A 49 14.05 -10.05 -4.33
C VAL A 49 15.49 -9.96 -4.84
N ARG A 50 16.48 -9.65 -3.97
CA ARG A 50 17.88 -9.56 -4.39
C ARG A 50 18.41 -10.91 -4.89
N GLY A 51 19.07 -10.89 -6.05
CA GLY A 51 19.67 -12.08 -6.65
C GLY A 51 18.66 -13.06 -7.27
N ARG A 52 17.36 -12.75 -7.24
CA ARG A 52 16.34 -13.58 -7.88
C ARG A 52 16.24 -13.30 -9.38
N HIS A 53 15.71 -14.28 -10.10
CA HIS A 53 15.42 -14.09 -11.50
C HIS A 53 14.22 -13.13 -11.66
N TYR A 54 14.29 -12.22 -12.64
CA TYR A 54 13.28 -11.16 -12.82
C TYR A 54 11.85 -11.71 -12.96
N SER A 55 11.69 -12.92 -13.52
CA SER A 55 10.39 -13.57 -13.70
C SER A 55 9.72 -14.00 -12.40
N GLU A 56 10.46 -14.07 -11.29
CA GLU A 56 9.91 -14.38 -9.96
C GLU A 56 9.39 -13.12 -9.25
N VAL A 57 9.96 -11.95 -9.56
CA VAL A 57 9.81 -10.73 -8.75
C VAL A 57 8.36 -10.28 -8.67
N ALA A 58 7.63 -10.28 -9.79
CA ALA A 58 6.24 -9.86 -9.83
C ALA A 58 5.33 -10.73 -8.93
N ARG A 59 5.62 -12.02 -8.81
CA ARG A 59 4.88 -12.90 -7.89
C ARG A 59 5.21 -12.60 -6.44
N ILE A 60 6.46 -12.28 -6.13
CA ILE A 60 6.88 -11.95 -4.77
C ILE A 60 6.28 -10.61 -4.34
N THR A 61 6.43 -9.56 -5.14
CA THR A 61 5.95 -8.21 -4.80
C THR A 61 4.43 -8.13 -4.69
N SER A 62 3.68 -8.97 -5.41
CA SER A 62 2.22 -9.02 -5.27
C SER A 62 1.75 -9.49 -3.88
N ARG A 63 2.65 -9.98 -3.02
CA ARG A 63 2.36 -10.35 -1.63
C ARG A 63 2.70 -9.24 -0.64
N ILE A 64 3.14 -8.08 -1.11
CA ILE A 64 3.31 -6.89 -0.25
C ILE A 64 1.96 -6.49 0.35
N CYS A 65 0.89 -6.50 -0.43
CA CYS A 65 -0.46 -6.24 0.05
C CYS A 65 -1.47 -7.09 -0.72
N GLY A 66 -2.40 -7.72 0.00
CA GLY A 66 -3.44 -8.56 -0.59
C GLY A 66 -4.54 -7.77 -1.30
N ILE A 67 -4.81 -6.53 -0.86
CA ILE A 67 -5.85 -5.67 -1.44
C ILE A 67 -5.38 -5.05 -2.75
N CYS A 68 -4.14 -4.57 -2.82
CA CYS A 68 -3.57 -3.95 -4.02
C CYS A 68 -2.53 -4.82 -4.75
N SER A 69 -2.77 -6.14 -4.77
CA SER A 69 -1.85 -7.14 -5.33
C SER A 69 -1.63 -7.00 -6.85
N ILE A 70 -2.64 -6.58 -7.62
CA ILE A 70 -2.53 -6.26 -9.05
C ILE A 70 -1.63 -5.03 -9.22
N GLY A 71 -1.81 -3.99 -8.40
CA GLY A 71 -0.97 -2.80 -8.40
C GLY A 71 0.52 -3.13 -8.27
N HIS A 72 0.88 -3.95 -7.28
CA HIS A 72 2.26 -4.41 -7.09
C HIS A 72 2.79 -5.28 -8.25
N THR A 73 1.93 -6.15 -8.79
CA THR A 73 2.29 -7.00 -9.94
C THR A 73 2.61 -6.15 -11.17
N LEU A 74 1.73 -5.21 -11.52
CA LEU A 74 1.89 -4.36 -12.70
C LEU A 74 3.11 -3.44 -12.57
N ALA A 75 3.32 -2.83 -11.40
CA ALA A 75 4.51 -2.01 -11.16
C ALA A 75 5.82 -2.82 -11.32
N SER A 76 5.86 -4.05 -10.81
CA SER A 76 7.02 -4.93 -10.96
C SER A 76 7.26 -5.33 -12.42
N LEU A 77 6.21 -5.61 -13.18
CA LEU A 77 6.32 -5.92 -14.60
C LEU A 77 6.83 -4.72 -15.39
N GLN A 78 6.26 -3.53 -15.16
CA GLN A 78 6.68 -2.28 -15.81
C GLN A 78 8.16 -1.97 -15.53
N ALA A 79 8.62 -2.14 -14.29
CA ALA A 79 10.03 -1.95 -13.94
C ALA A 79 10.95 -2.96 -14.65
N THR A 80 10.53 -4.22 -14.74
CA THR A 80 11.28 -5.28 -15.42
C THR A 80 11.37 -5.01 -16.92
N GLU A 81 10.26 -4.60 -17.54
CA GLU A 81 10.19 -4.29 -18.97
C GLU A 81 11.05 -3.08 -19.31
N ALA A 82 11.02 -2.04 -18.48
CA ALA A 82 11.89 -0.89 -18.64
C ALA A 82 13.38 -1.27 -18.53
N ALA A 83 13.74 -2.16 -17.59
CA ALA A 83 15.12 -2.62 -17.42
C ALA A 83 15.63 -3.48 -18.59
N LEU A 84 14.72 -4.15 -19.32
CA LEU A 84 15.03 -5.04 -20.44
C LEU A 84 14.72 -4.42 -21.82
N ASP A 85 14.32 -3.15 -21.87
CA ASP A 85 13.85 -2.45 -23.07
C ASP A 85 12.73 -3.20 -23.83
N ILE A 86 11.82 -3.82 -23.09
CA ILE A 86 10.68 -4.56 -23.65
C ILE A 86 9.53 -3.60 -23.92
N ARG A 87 9.06 -3.57 -25.18
CA ARG A 87 7.84 -2.87 -25.57
C ARG A 87 6.66 -3.82 -25.59
N ILE A 88 5.66 -3.54 -24.76
CA ILE A 88 4.42 -4.33 -24.72
C ILE A 88 3.52 -4.03 -25.93
N SER A 89 2.70 -5.00 -26.30
CA SER A 89 1.69 -4.82 -27.34
C SER A 89 0.54 -3.91 -26.88
N PRO A 90 -0.18 -3.24 -27.79
CA PRO A 90 -1.42 -2.52 -27.45
C PRO A 90 -2.46 -3.39 -26.73
N GLN A 91 -2.56 -4.67 -27.11
CA GLN A 91 -3.45 -5.63 -26.44
C GLN A 91 -3.06 -5.84 -24.97
N THR A 92 -1.76 -6.00 -24.70
CA THR A 92 -1.24 -6.15 -23.33
C THR A 92 -1.53 -4.92 -22.49
N ASP A 93 -1.35 -3.72 -23.03
CA ASP A 93 -1.68 -2.47 -22.32
C ASP A 93 -3.17 -2.40 -21.97
N LEU A 94 -4.06 -2.73 -22.90
CA LEU A 94 -5.51 -2.77 -22.66
C LEU A 94 -5.88 -3.77 -21.56
N LEU A 95 -5.32 -4.98 -21.59
CA LEU A 95 -5.56 -5.99 -20.56
C LEU A 95 -5.09 -5.53 -19.18
N ARG A 96 -3.93 -4.85 -19.10
CA ARG A 96 -3.42 -4.30 -17.83
C ARG A 96 -4.31 -3.20 -17.27
N ARG A 97 -4.81 -2.31 -18.14
CA ARG A 97 -5.76 -1.26 -17.72
C ARG A 97 -7.05 -1.86 -17.21
N LEU A 98 -7.62 -2.84 -17.93
CA LEU A 98 -8.82 -3.54 -17.48
C LEU A 98 -8.62 -4.17 -16.10
N LEU A 99 -7.50 -4.88 -15.91
CA LEU A 99 -7.16 -5.51 -14.64
C LEU A 99 -7.00 -4.49 -13.50
N LYS A 100 -6.35 -3.35 -13.76
CA LYS A 100 -6.19 -2.29 -12.76
C LYS A 100 -7.51 -1.59 -12.43
N HIS A 101 -8.39 -1.40 -13.41
CA HIS A 101 -9.73 -0.86 -13.16
C HIS A 101 -10.58 -1.81 -12.31
N ALA A 102 -10.47 -3.13 -12.53
CA ALA A 102 -11.13 -4.13 -11.70
C ALA A 102 -10.62 -4.09 -10.25
N GLU A 103 -9.30 -4.01 -10.02
CA GLU A 103 -8.74 -3.86 -8.68
C GLU A 103 -9.24 -2.57 -8.00
N ASN A 104 -9.26 -1.45 -8.72
CA ASN A 104 -9.74 -0.19 -8.16
C ASN A 104 -11.21 -0.30 -7.77
N PHE A 105 -12.06 -0.89 -8.62
CA PHE A 105 -13.47 -1.10 -8.30
C PHE A 105 -13.64 -1.96 -7.04
N ASP A 106 -12.99 -3.13 -7.00
CA ASP A 106 -13.05 -4.05 -5.86
C ASP A 106 -12.54 -3.39 -4.56
N SER A 107 -11.37 -2.75 -4.62
CA SER A 107 -10.79 -2.04 -3.48
C SER A 107 -11.65 -0.89 -2.98
N HIS A 108 -12.32 -0.15 -3.87
CA HIS A 108 -13.16 0.97 -3.46
C HIS A 108 -14.45 0.47 -2.84
N VAL A 109 -15.09 -0.54 -3.43
CA VAL A 109 -16.28 -1.20 -2.86
C VAL A 109 -15.97 -1.81 -1.50
N LEU A 110 -14.78 -2.40 -1.31
CA LEU A 110 -14.33 -2.93 -0.02
C LEU A 110 -14.16 -1.83 1.04
N HIS A 111 -13.73 -0.63 0.64
CA HIS A 111 -13.38 0.44 1.56
C HIS A 111 -14.58 1.25 2.05
N VAL A 112 -15.58 1.51 1.19
CA VAL A 112 -16.79 2.27 1.55
C VAL A 112 -17.76 1.47 2.42
#